data_AF-A8WVE3-F1
#
_entry.id   AF-A8WVE3-F1
#
_cell.length_a   1.000
_cell.length_b   1.000
_cell.length_c   1.000
_cell.angle_alpha   90.00
_cell.angle_beta   90.00
_cell.angle_gamma   90.00
#
_symmetry.space_group_name_H-M   'P 1'
#
loop_
_entity.id
_entity.type
_entity.pdbx_description
1 polymer ?
#
loop_
_entity_poly.entity_id
_entity_poly.type
_entity_poly.pdbx_seq_one_letter_code
_entity_poly.pdbx_strand_id
1 'polypeptide(L)'
;MFKALRLPVHHVKLAFPNEIAVLFDRVYYSFYLKRHGNDDQIRSLNDLPASVDIRATSLGNIGRLTWSNQGKTIGEWIHHFCSISKPETRYQVSIETERMRFEIHSLRNTFPKLRKITIYCSQDESNENCLSSSETCLRAFLPNLESLVLYGLPPNLPIGIIGMTNLKALELYHDHSPLELKTEDFLSLNVRSCIIKVNEFSLRDLNRFFKKWIKGSNPRLKDLHIYGYLSGFPDWKLLLLVIWISRIYTAVDPN
;
A
#
# COMPACT_ATOMS: atom_id res chain seq x y z
N MET A 1 -3.25 13.98 32.55
CA MET A 1 -3.54 12.55 32.24
C MET A 1 -4.77 12.50 31.32
N PHE A 2 -4.59 12.49 30.00
CA PHE A 2 -5.73 12.43 29.07
C PHE A 2 -6.23 10.97 29.01
N LYS A 3 -7.45 10.73 29.51
CA LYS A 3 -8.17 9.47 29.30
C LYS A 3 -8.31 9.28 27.78
N ALA A 4 -7.80 8.16 27.24
CA ALA A 4 -7.97 7.83 25.83
C ALA A 4 -9.46 7.89 25.47
N LEU A 5 -9.83 8.80 24.58
CA LEU A 5 -11.23 9.08 24.23
C LEU A 5 -11.94 7.88 23.57
N ARG A 6 -11.18 6.87 23.09
CA ARG A 6 -11.66 5.63 22.45
C ARG A 6 -12.77 5.89 21.43
N LEU A 7 -12.58 6.95 20.66
CA LEU A 7 -13.49 7.35 19.60
C LEU A 7 -13.67 6.19 18.61
N PRO A 8 -14.85 6.00 18.00
CA PRO A 8 -15.09 5.03 16.93
C PRO A 8 -14.35 5.41 15.62
N VAL A 9 -13.04 5.62 15.70
CA VAL A 9 -12.16 5.76 14.56
C VAL A 9 -11.95 4.37 13.98
N HIS A 10 -12.41 4.17 12.75
CA HIS A 10 -12.31 2.88 12.08
C HIS A 10 -10.98 2.72 11.34
N HIS A 11 -10.44 3.82 10.84
CA HIS A 11 -9.25 3.84 9.99
C HIS A 11 -8.50 5.15 10.16
N VAL A 12 -7.19 5.07 10.35
CA VAL A 12 -6.27 6.20 10.27
C VAL A 12 -5.29 5.92 9.14
N LYS A 13 -5.27 6.79 8.13
CA LYS A 13 -4.37 6.74 6.98
C LYS A 13 -3.44 7.93 7.05
N LEU A 14 -2.14 7.70 7.07
CA LEU A 14 -1.16 8.77 6.85
C LEU A 14 -0.74 8.74 5.38
N ALA A 15 -0.96 9.83 4.66
CA ALA A 15 -0.49 10.01 3.29
C ALA A 15 0.62 11.06 3.29
N PHE A 16 1.84 10.60 2.99
CA PHE A 16 2.99 11.48 2.92
C PHE A 16 2.96 12.36 1.66
N PRO A 17 3.40 13.62 1.76
CA PRO A 17 4.16 14.18 2.88
C PRO A 17 3.33 14.69 4.08
N ASN A 18 2.09 15.18 3.89
CA ASN A 18 1.46 16.10 4.85
C ASN A 18 -0.01 15.85 5.21
N GLU A 19 -0.58 14.71 4.88
CA GLU A 19 -2.00 14.42 5.15
C GLU A 19 -2.17 13.29 6.17
N ILE A 20 -2.90 13.57 7.25
CA ILE A 20 -3.47 12.54 8.12
C ILE A 20 -4.95 12.44 7.81
N ALA A 21 -5.41 11.31 7.30
CA ALA A 21 -6.82 11.03 7.05
C ALA A 21 -7.40 10.11 8.14
N VAL A 22 -8.57 10.46 8.66
CA VAL A 22 -9.26 9.72 9.71
C VAL A 22 -10.69 9.42 9.25
N LEU A 23 -11.07 8.15 9.25
CA LEU A 23 -12.45 7.73 9.02
C LEU A 23 -13.17 7.62 10.37
N PHE A 24 -14.13 8.51 10.57
CA PHE A 24 -14.97 8.57 11.76
C PHE A 24 -16.44 8.61 11.33
N ASP A 25 -17.24 7.66 11.83
CA ASP A 25 -18.69 7.59 11.57
C ASP A 25 -19.10 7.81 10.10
N ARG A 26 -18.38 7.13 9.18
CA ARG A 26 -18.53 7.20 7.70
C ARG A 26 -18.11 8.52 7.05
N VAL A 27 -17.58 9.47 7.81
CA VAL A 27 -17.01 10.72 7.30
C VAL A 27 -15.49 10.60 7.25
N TYR A 28 -14.90 10.98 6.11
CA TYR A 28 -13.46 11.10 5.97
C TYR A 28 -13.02 12.51 6.35
N TYR A 29 -12.17 12.61 7.37
CA TYR A 29 -11.53 13.85 7.78
C TYR A 29 -10.06 13.82 7.36
N SER A 30 -9.68 14.68 6.43
CA SER A 30 -8.29 14.88 6.01
C SER A 30 -7.71 16.11 6.71
N PHE A 31 -6.64 15.91 7.46
CA PHE A 31 -5.89 16.93 8.17
C PHE A 31 -4.58 17.19 7.40
N TYR A 32 -4.54 18.32 6.70
CA TYR A 32 -3.36 18.76 5.94
C TYR A 32 -2.49 19.66 6.82
N LEU A 33 -1.31 19.16 7.18
CA LEU A 33 -0.33 19.85 8.01
C LEU A 33 0.51 20.80 7.13
N LYS A 34 0.30 22.12 7.26
CA LYS A 34 0.99 23.13 6.44
C LYS A 34 2.12 23.79 7.24
N ARG A 35 3.29 23.98 6.62
CA ARG A 35 4.40 24.75 7.23
C ARG A 35 4.26 26.26 6.93
N HIS A 36 5.14 27.04 7.55
CA HIS A 36 5.29 28.46 7.23
C HIS A 36 5.95 28.63 5.85
N GLY A 37 5.34 29.44 4.97
CA GLY A 37 5.83 29.71 3.62
C GLY A 37 5.19 28.82 2.55
N ASN A 38 5.75 28.84 1.34
CA ASN A 38 5.31 28.02 0.20
C ASN A 38 5.99 26.62 0.17
N ASP A 39 6.78 26.28 1.20
CA ASP A 39 7.43 24.97 1.30
C ASP A 39 6.50 23.99 2.03
N ASP A 40 5.75 23.20 1.27
CA ASP A 40 4.88 22.14 1.79
C ASP A 40 5.66 20.87 2.18
N GLN A 41 7.01 20.87 2.10
CA GLN A 41 7.81 19.69 2.37
C GLN A 41 8.03 19.44 3.87
N ILE A 42 7.68 18.23 4.29
CA ILE A 42 7.99 17.70 5.61
C ILE A 42 9.35 16.99 5.54
N ARG A 43 10.29 17.47 6.37
CA ARG A 43 11.68 17.01 6.43
C ARG A 43 11.97 16.17 7.66
N SER A 44 11.09 16.22 8.66
CA SER A 44 11.19 15.41 9.87
C SER A 44 9.84 15.27 10.55
N LEU A 45 9.64 14.17 11.27
CA LEU A 45 8.49 14.01 12.18
C LEU A 45 8.48 15.03 13.32
N ASN A 46 9.64 15.64 13.59
CA ASN A 46 9.79 16.70 14.59
C ASN A 46 9.42 18.09 14.04
N ASP A 47 9.09 18.21 12.75
CA ASP A 47 8.67 19.49 12.19
C ASP A 47 7.35 19.96 12.82
N LEU A 48 7.28 21.26 13.10
CA LEU A 48 6.10 21.94 13.62
C LEU A 48 5.33 22.58 12.45
N PRO A 49 4.12 22.10 12.11
CA PRO A 49 3.27 22.79 11.16
C PRO A 49 2.85 24.16 11.71
N ALA A 50 2.61 25.11 10.82
CA ALA A 50 2.05 26.42 11.14
C ALA A 50 0.53 26.34 11.36
N SER A 51 -0.14 25.55 10.51
CA SER A 51 -1.60 25.39 10.54
C SER A 51 -2.01 24.00 10.09
N VAL A 52 -3.24 23.64 10.43
CA VAL A 52 -3.87 22.38 10.02
C VAL A 52 -5.15 22.71 9.26
N ASP A 53 -5.18 22.40 7.97
CA ASP A 53 -6.37 22.54 7.12
C ASP A 53 -7.14 21.22 7.14
N ILE A 54 -8.37 21.27 7.64
CA ILE A 54 -9.22 20.12 7.87
C ILE A 54 -10.28 20.10 6.79
N ARG A 55 -10.38 18.99 6.09
CA ARG A 55 -11.43 18.73 5.10
C ARG A 55 -12.26 17.55 5.54
N ALA A 56 -13.56 17.76 5.67
CA ALA A 56 -14.52 16.72 5.96
C ALA A 56 -15.29 16.39 4.68
N THR A 57 -15.23 15.14 4.25
CA THR A 57 -15.92 14.66 3.05
C THR A 57 -16.97 13.63 3.46
N SER A 58 -18.25 13.95 3.21
CA SER A 58 -19.38 13.05 3.43
C SER A 58 -20.41 13.23 2.31
N LEU A 59 -20.73 12.15 1.58
CA LEU A 59 -21.86 12.04 0.64
C LEU A 59 -22.19 13.34 -0.14
N GLY A 60 -21.18 13.95 -0.79
CA GLY A 60 -21.33 15.13 -1.64
C GLY A 60 -21.10 16.49 -0.96
N ASN A 61 -21.01 16.56 0.37
CA ASN A 61 -20.67 17.77 1.11
C ASN A 61 -19.20 17.80 1.50
N ILE A 62 -18.55 18.94 1.24
CA ILE A 62 -17.17 19.22 1.64
C ILE A 62 -17.20 20.35 2.68
N GLY A 63 -16.94 19.99 3.94
CA GLY A 63 -16.67 20.96 4.99
C GLY A 63 -15.19 21.29 5.04
N ARG A 64 -14.84 22.57 5.21
CA ARG A 64 -13.45 23.01 5.37
C ARG A 64 -13.30 23.87 6.61
N LEU A 65 -12.25 23.60 7.38
CA LEU A 65 -11.93 24.34 8.60
C LEU A 65 -10.42 24.46 8.72
N THR A 66 -9.91 25.62 9.12
CA THR A 66 -8.47 25.80 9.39
C THR A 66 -8.25 26.00 10.87
N TRP A 67 -7.31 25.26 11.45
CA TRP A 67 -6.84 25.42 12.82
C TRP A 67 -5.42 25.97 12.85
N SER A 68 -5.10 26.78 13.85
CA SER A 68 -3.71 27.02 14.23
C SER A 68 -3.10 25.71 14.76
N ASN A 69 -1.81 25.49 14.50
CA ASN A 69 -1.17 24.33 15.10
C ASN A 69 -1.16 24.47 16.63
N GLN A 70 -1.58 23.41 17.33
CA GLN A 70 -1.67 23.37 18.79
C GLN A 70 -0.33 23.04 19.45
N GLY A 71 0.77 23.58 18.90
CA GLY A 71 2.14 23.32 19.35
C GLY A 71 2.59 21.86 19.19
N LYS A 72 1.96 21.06 18.32
CA LYS A 72 2.30 19.65 18.11
C LYS A 72 3.17 19.47 16.88
N THR A 73 4.19 18.65 17.02
CA THR A 73 4.97 18.09 15.90
C THR A 73 4.13 17.10 15.10
N ILE A 74 4.59 16.73 13.91
CA ILE A 74 3.91 15.74 13.07
C ILE A 74 3.85 14.37 13.76
N GLY A 75 4.94 13.95 14.40
CA GLY A 75 4.97 12.71 15.19
C GLY A 75 3.95 12.73 16.32
N GLU A 76 3.80 13.87 17.02
CA GLU A 76 2.79 14.03 18.07
C GLU A 76 1.36 14.04 17.51
N TRP A 77 1.12 14.61 16.33
CA TRP A 77 -0.17 14.50 15.65
C TRP A 77 -0.51 13.04 15.34
N ILE A 78 0.43 12.27 14.80
CA ILE A 78 0.25 10.83 14.53
C ILE A 78 -0.05 10.08 15.83
N HIS A 79 0.75 10.29 16.89
CA HIS A 79 0.52 9.68 18.18
C HIS A 79 -0.84 10.06 18.79
N HIS A 80 -1.25 11.32 18.63
CA HIS A 80 -2.55 11.80 19.10
C HIS A 80 -3.70 11.01 18.47
N PHE A 81 -3.74 10.92 17.13
CA PHE A 81 -4.77 10.16 16.42
C PHE A 81 -4.71 8.65 16.74
N CYS A 82 -3.52 8.09 16.90
CA CYS A 82 -3.37 6.71 17.35
C CYS A 82 -3.95 6.51 18.77
N SER A 83 -3.74 7.45 19.69
CA SER A 83 -4.15 7.33 21.10
C SER A 83 -5.66 7.48 21.33
N ILE A 84 -6.35 8.26 20.50
CA ILE A 84 -7.81 8.45 20.61
C ILE A 84 -8.61 7.35 19.92
N SER A 85 -7.93 6.51 19.12
CA SER A 85 -8.51 5.41 18.36
C SER A 85 -8.75 4.17 19.23
N LYS A 86 -9.56 3.23 18.74
CA LYS A 86 -9.80 1.94 19.40
C LYS A 86 -8.64 0.97 19.15
N PRO A 87 -8.42 -0.05 20.01
CA PRO A 87 -7.37 -1.05 19.79
C PRO A 87 -7.49 -1.81 18.46
N GLU A 88 -8.71 -1.93 17.93
CA GLU A 88 -9.03 -2.60 16.67
C GLU A 88 -8.94 -1.67 15.45
N THR A 89 -8.64 -0.39 15.66
CA THR A 89 -8.50 0.59 14.59
C THR A 89 -7.41 0.17 13.62
N ARG A 90 -7.72 0.25 12.32
CA ARG A 90 -6.77 -0.07 11.27
C ARG A 90 -5.89 1.14 11.02
N TYR A 91 -4.58 0.93 11.04
CA TYR A 91 -3.59 1.94 10.66
C TYR A 91 -3.05 1.58 9.28
N GLN A 92 -3.01 2.59 8.41
CA GLN A 92 -2.40 2.51 7.08
C GLN A 92 -1.45 3.69 6.88
N VAL A 93 -0.37 3.44 6.15
CA VAL A 93 0.52 4.49 5.65
C VAL A 93 0.58 4.41 4.13
N SER A 94 0.54 5.56 3.47
CA SER A 94 0.77 5.74 2.04
C SER A 94 2.00 6.61 1.86
N ILE A 95 3.00 6.10 1.15
CA ILE A 95 4.30 6.75 0.95
C ILE A 95 4.51 7.00 -0.54
N GLU A 96 4.67 8.26 -0.92
CA GLU A 96 5.20 8.67 -2.22
C GLU A 96 6.72 8.83 -2.08
N THR A 97 7.50 7.89 -2.65
CA THR A 97 8.94 7.81 -2.37
C THR A 97 9.71 9.02 -2.93
N GLU A 98 9.26 9.59 -4.05
CA GLU A 98 9.84 10.82 -4.63
C GLU A 98 9.75 12.04 -3.68
N ARG A 99 8.72 12.08 -2.83
CA ARG A 99 8.43 13.22 -1.94
C ARG A 99 8.96 13.01 -0.53
N MET A 100 9.41 11.80 -0.22
CA MET A 100 9.87 11.44 1.11
C MET A 100 11.31 11.92 1.34
N ARG A 101 11.50 12.77 2.35
CA ARG A 101 12.80 13.40 2.68
C ARG A 101 13.24 13.18 4.13
N PHE A 102 12.70 12.18 4.82
CA PHE A 102 13.05 11.90 6.22
C PHE A 102 13.22 10.39 6.45
N GLU A 103 13.85 10.02 7.56
CA GLU A 103 14.20 8.63 7.86
C GLU A 103 12.98 7.72 8.07
N ILE A 104 12.89 6.65 7.28
CA ILE A 104 11.79 5.68 7.32
C ILE A 104 11.65 4.97 8.69
N HIS A 105 12.77 4.71 9.37
CA HIS A 105 12.78 3.96 10.63
C HIS A 105 12.07 4.73 11.74
N SER A 106 12.28 6.06 11.79
CA SER A 106 11.59 6.95 12.72
C SER A 106 10.08 6.86 12.55
N LEU A 107 9.61 6.86 11.29
CA LEU A 107 8.20 6.72 10.97
C LEU A 107 7.62 5.36 11.35
N ARG A 108 8.32 4.28 11.03
CA ARG A 108 7.91 2.92 11.42
C ARG A 108 7.68 2.85 12.94
N ASN A 109 8.59 3.45 13.71
CA ASN A 109 8.54 3.41 15.18
C ASN A 109 7.43 4.27 15.78
N THR A 110 6.90 5.26 15.06
CA THR A 110 5.76 6.09 15.51
C THR A 110 4.45 5.29 15.57
N PHE A 111 4.32 4.22 14.77
CA PHE A 111 3.08 3.45 14.70
C PHE A 111 3.09 2.21 15.60
N PRO A 112 2.10 2.04 16.49
CA PRO A 112 2.07 0.91 17.42
C PRO A 112 1.75 -0.44 16.73
N LYS A 113 0.93 -0.47 15.67
CA LYS A 113 0.50 -1.69 14.96
C LYS A 113 0.18 -1.42 13.48
N LEU A 114 1.17 -0.97 12.71
CA LEU A 114 0.96 -0.78 11.26
C LEU A 114 0.93 -2.12 10.53
N ARG A 115 -0.23 -2.47 9.96
CA ARG A 115 -0.45 -3.75 9.26
C ARG A 115 -0.66 -3.61 7.75
N LYS A 116 -0.96 -2.40 7.29
CA LYS A 116 -1.15 -2.08 5.87
C LYS A 116 -0.26 -0.92 5.47
N ILE A 117 0.41 -1.05 4.33
CA ILE A 117 1.17 0.03 3.71
C ILE A 117 0.89 0.09 2.22
N THR A 118 0.92 1.29 1.68
CA THR A 118 0.90 1.59 0.25
C THR A 118 2.18 2.35 -0.09
N ILE A 119 2.93 1.90 -1.08
CA ILE A 119 4.14 2.57 -1.56
C ILE A 119 3.92 2.91 -3.03
N TYR A 120 4.14 4.18 -3.37
CA TYR A 120 4.22 4.66 -4.75
C TYR A 120 5.70 4.80 -5.08
N CYS A 121 6.21 3.82 -5.85
CA CYS A 121 7.58 3.78 -6.32
C CYS A 121 7.78 4.82 -7.43
N SER A 122 8.89 5.56 -7.35
CA SER A 122 9.28 6.46 -8.43
C SER A 122 10.12 5.74 -9.47
N GLN A 123 10.09 6.18 -10.73
CA GLN A 123 10.96 5.64 -11.77
C GLN A 123 12.39 6.19 -11.67
N ASP A 124 12.55 7.41 -11.13
CA ASP A 124 13.83 8.12 -11.01
C ASP A 124 14.48 7.92 -9.62
N GLU A 125 14.33 6.74 -9.01
CA GLU A 125 14.94 6.43 -7.71
C GLU A 125 16.48 6.39 -7.73
N SER A 126 17.11 6.56 -8.90
CA SER A 126 18.55 6.79 -9.07
C SER A 126 18.99 8.23 -8.76
N ASN A 127 18.08 9.17 -8.54
CA ASN A 127 18.44 10.53 -8.13
C ASN A 127 18.96 10.53 -6.69
N GLU A 128 20.25 10.84 -6.54
CA GLU A 128 21.04 10.91 -5.29
C GLU A 128 20.44 11.76 -4.16
N ASN A 129 19.33 12.47 -4.41
CA ASN A 129 18.67 13.37 -3.46
C ASN A 129 17.57 12.70 -2.61
N CYS A 130 17.16 11.46 -2.88
CA CYS A 130 16.14 10.79 -2.07
C CYS A 130 16.76 10.10 -0.86
N LEU A 131 16.42 10.57 0.35
CA LEU A 131 16.92 10.00 1.62
C LEU A 131 16.34 8.59 1.91
N SER A 132 15.34 8.11 1.16
CA SER A 132 14.74 6.79 1.33
C SER A 132 14.17 6.26 0.02
N SER A 133 14.83 5.25 -0.57
CA SER A 133 14.30 4.53 -1.75
C SER A 133 13.03 3.74 -1.43
N SER A 134 12.24 3.36 -2.45
CA SER A 134 11.11 2.44 -2.25
C SER A 134 11.56 1.11 -1.62
N GLU A 135 12.77 0.66 -1.95
CA GLU A 135 13.37 -0.52 -1.34
C GLU A 135 13.59 -0.33 0.16
N THR A 136 14.20 0.78 0.57
CA THR A 136 14.43 1.11 1.99
C THR A 136 13.11 1.21 2.74
N CYS A 137 12.11 1.85 2.12
CA CYS A 137 10.75 1.91 2.65
C CYS A 137 10.18 0.52 2.89
N LEU A 138 10.21 -0.33 1.87
CA LEU A 138 9.63 -1.64 1.94
C LEU A 138 10.33 -2.52 2.99
N ARG A 139 11.68 -2.58 2.98
CA ARG A 139 12.46 -3.34 3.96
C ARG A 139 12.15 -2.94 5.39
N ALA A 140 11.96 -1.65 5.64
CA ALA A 140 11.58 -1.17 6.97
C ALA A 140 10.22 -1.71 7.42
N PHE A 141 9.23 -1.87 6.53
CA PHE A 141 7.88 -2.27 6.94
C PHE A 141 7.58 -3.77 6.83
N LEU A 142 8.30 -4.50 5.97
CA LEU A 142 8.03 -5.91 5.68
C LEU A 142 7.87 -6.85 6.89
N PRO A 143 8.69 -6.78 7.97
CA PRO A 143 8.65 -7.80 9.02
C PRO A 143 7.32 -7.95 9.76
N ASN A 144 6.47 -6.92 9.79
CA ASN A 144 5.23 -6.90 10.57
C ASN A 144 3.97 -6.65 9.72
N LEU A 145 4.08 -6.79 8.41
CA LEU A 145 3.05 -6.37 7.48
C LEU A 145 2.04 -7.50 7.20
N GLU A 146 0.74 -7.18 7.19
CA GLU A 146 -0.29 -8.11 6.74
C GLU A 146 -0.69 -7.85 5.28
N SER A 147 -0.71 -6.59 4.86
CA SER A 147 -1.15 -6.16 3.55
C SER A 147 -0.20 -5.14 2.94
N LEU A 148 0.21 -5.39 1.70
CA LEU A 148 1.07 -4.51 0.93
C LEU A 148 0.38 -4.08 -0.36
N VAL A 149 0.41 -2.79 -0.65
CA VAL A 149 0.02 -2.23 -1.93
C VAL A 149 1.23 -1.53 -2.55
N LEU A 150 1.57 -1.87 -3.78
CA LEU A 150 2.68 -1.29 -4.52
C LEU A 150 2.15 -0.67 -5.81
N TYR A 151 2.47 0.61 -6.03
CA TYR A 151 2.34 1.27 -7.32
C TYR A 151 3.73 1.41 -7.92
N GLY A 152 4.05 0.55 -8.88
CA GLY A 152 5.40 0.30 -9.37
C GLY A 152 6.15 -0.77 -8.58
N LEU A 153 7.23 -1.28 -9.16
CA LEU A 153 8.19 -2.15 -8.47
C LEU A 153 9.49 -1.38 -8.19
N PRO A 154 10.08 -1.55 -6.99
CA PRO A 154 11.43 -1.06 -6.74
C PRO A 154 12.41 -1.68 -7.74
N PRO A 155 13.29 -0.90 -8.40
CA PRO A 155 14.17 -1.40 -9.47
C PRO A 155 15.04 -2.59 -9.06
N ASN A 156 15.52 -2.58 -7.81
CA ASN A 156 16.44 -3.59 -7.27
C ASN A 156 15.76 -4.66 -6.41
N LEU A 157 14.41 -4.68 -6.37
CA LEU A 157 13.68 -5.62 -5.53
C LEU A 157 12.73 -6.49 -6.37
N PRO A 158 13.19 -7.67 -6.83
CA PRO A 158 12.32 -8.58 -7.56
C PRO A 158 11.12 -8.99 -6.71
N ILE A 159 9.99 -9.19 -7.37
CA ILE A 159 8.72 -9.54 -6.74
C ILE A 159 8.83 -10.81 -5.87
N GLY A 160 9.73 -11.73 -6.18
CA GLY A 160 9.91 -12.92 -5.36
C GLY A 160 10.44 -12.65 -3.96
N ILE A 161 11.26 -11.61 -3.77
CA ILE A 161 11.69 -11.21 -2.41
C ILE A 161 10.48 -10.70 -1.61
N ILE A 162 9.59 -9.94 -2.26
CA ILE A 162 8.34 -9.48 -1.66
C ILE A 162 7.42 -10.66 -1.36
N GLY A 163 7.34 -11.61 -2.29
CA GLY A 163 6.53 -12.82 -2.21
C GLY A 163 6.85 -13.68 -0.99
N MET A 164 8.09 -13.71 -0.52
CA MET A 164 8.51 -14.52 0.62
C MET A 164 8.05 -14.00 1.99
N THR A 165 7.38 -12.85 2.06
CA THR A 165 7.10 -12.14 3.33
C THR A 165 5.80 -12.56 4.01
N ASN A 166 5.23 -13.72 3.64
CA ASN A 166 4.07 -14.33 4.29
C ASN A 166 2.81 -13.45 4.38
N LEU A 167 2.66 -12.46 3.49
CA LEU A 167 1.56 -11.48 3.53
C LEU A 167 0.18 -12.14 3.42
N LYS A 168 -0.83 -11.53 4.05
CA LYS A 168 -2.23 -11.89 3.81
C LYS A 168 -2.70 -11.36 2.47
N ALA A 169 -2.28 -10.15 2.09
CA ALA A 169 -2.66 -9.53 0.82
C ALA A 169 -1.48 -8.80 0.17
N LEU A 170 -1.29 -9.03 -1.12
CA LEU A 170 -0.36 -8.28 -1.96
C LEU A 170 -1.12 -7.71 -3.16
N GLU A 171 -1.07 -6.40 -3.33
CA GLU A 171 -1.61 -5.70 -4.50
C GLU A 171 -0.43 -5.01 -5.21
N LEU A 172 -0.24 -5.30 -6.49
CA LEU A 172 0.79 -4.71 -7.33
C LEU A 172 0.14 -4.04 -8.54
N TYR A 173 0.41 -2.75 -8.72
CA TYR A 173 -0.08 -1.93 -9.82
C TYR A 173 1.12 -1.37 -10.58
N HIS A 174 1.37 -1.86 -11.80
CA HIS A 174 2.52 -1.47 -12.60
C HIS A 174 2.08 -1.11 -14.02
N ASP A 175 1.72 0.16 -14.19
CA ASP A 175 1.05 0.66 -15.41
C ASP A 175 2.02 1.38 -16.37
N HIS A 176 3.32 1.48 -16.06
CA HIS A 176 4.24 2.35 -16.82
C HIS A 176 5.19 1.63 -17.78
N SER A 177 5.45 0.35 -17.57
CA SER A 177 6.31 -0.45 -18.46
C SER A 177 5.87 -1.92 -18.48
N PRO A 178 6.21 -2.69 -19.52
CA PRO A 178 5.97 -4.13 -19.51
C PRO A 178 6.70 -4.76 -18.32
N LEU A 179 5.95 -5.36 -17.41
CA LEU A 179 6.53 -6.15 -16.33
C LEU A 179 6.53 -7.61 -16.77
N GLU A 180 7.70 -8.13 -17.11
CA GLU A 180 7.85 -9.54 -17.47
C GLU A 180 7.83 -10.45 -16.23
N LEU A 181 6.63 -10.72 -15.72
CA LEU A 181 6.45 -11.72 -14.67
C LEU A 181 6.66 -13.12 -15.22
N LYS A 182 7.69 -13.81 -14.73
CA LYS A 182 8.00 -15.18 -15.09
C LYS A 182 7.28 -16.14 -14.16
N THR A 183 7.16 -17.40 -14.57
CA THR A 183 6.53 -18.43 -13.73
C THR A 183 7.17 -18.51 -12.34
N GLU A 184 8.49 -18.37 -12.26
CA GLU A 184 9.28 -18.42 -11.02
C GLU A 184 8.87 -17.32 -10.04
N ASP A 185 8.56 -16.13 -10.56
CA ASP A 185 8.07 -15.00 -9.77
C ASP A 185 6.75 -15.37 -9.09
N PHE A 186 5.79 -15.90 -9.84
CA PHE A 186 4.51 -16.36 -9.25
C PHE A 186 4.71 -17.49 -8.23
N LEU A 187 5.61 -18.43 -8.51
CA LEU A 187 5.87 -19.55 -7.60
C LEU A 187 6.52 -19.12 -6.28
N SER A 188 7.24 -18.00 -6.28
CA SER A 188 7.84 -17.44 -5.07
C SER A 188 6.85 -16.66 -4.19
N LEU A 189 5.62 -16.40 -4.67
CA LEU A 189 4.58 -15.71 -3.91
C LEU A 189 4.04 -16.61 -2.78
N ASN A 190 4.39 -16.29 -1.54
CA ASN A 190 3.87 -16.92 -0.34
C ASN A 190 2.82 -16.04 0.35
N VAL A 191 1.81 -15.65 -0.43
CA VAL A 191 0.73 -14.75 0.00
C VAL A 191 -0.62 -15.46 0.00
N ARG A 192 -1.60 -14.95 0.76
CA ARG A 192 -2.96 -15.53 0.74
C ARG A 192 -3.83 -15.00 -0.40
N SER A 193 -3.83 -13.68 -0.60
CA SER A 193 -4.55 -13.02 -1.70
C SER A 193 -3.56 -12.18 -2.49
N CYS A 194 -3.64 -12.25 -3.82
CA CYS A 194 -2.78 -11.48 -4.70
C CYS A 194 -3.58 -10.80 -5.81
N ILE A 195 -3.36 -9.50 -5.99
CA ILE A 195 -3.87 -8.73 -7.12
C ILE A 195 -2.67 -8.15 -7.86
N ILE A 196 -2.60 -8.41 -9.15
CA ILE A 196 -1.55 -7.90 -10.02
C ILE A 196 -2.24 -7.18 -11.18
N LYS A 197 -1.96 -5.89 -11.34
CA LYS A 197 -2.33 -5.10 -12.50
C LYS A 197 -1.05 -4.70 -13.21
N VAL A 198 -0.89 -5.14 -14.44
CA VAL A 198 0.27 -4.87 -15.30
C VAL A 198 -0.21 -4.50 -16.69
N ASN A 199 0.61 -3.77 -17.45
CA ASN A 199 0.27 -3.47 -18.85
C ASN A 199 0.16 -4.74 -19.69
N GLU A 200 1.15 -5.63 -19.60
CA GLU A 200 1.20 -6.86 -20.39
C GLU A 200 1.63 -8.05 -19.53
N PHE A 201 1.14 -9.25 -19.88
CA PHE A 201 1.60 -10.50 -19.28
C PHE A 201 1.66 -11.66 -20.28
N SER A 202 2.55 -12.61 -19.98
CA SER A 202 2.76 -13.84 -20.74
C SER A 202 1.74 -14.92 -20.35
N LEU A 203 0.85 -15.30 -21.29
CA LEU A 203 -0.05 -16.44 -21.10
C LEU A 203 0.67 -17.76 -20.91
N ARG A 204 1.86 -17.89 -21.52
CA ARG A 204 2.68 -19.10 -21.40
C ARG A 204 3.12 -19.30 -19.96
N ASP A 205 3.68 -18.25 -19.35
CA ASP A 205 4.12 -18.28 -17.96
C ASP A 205 2.95 -18.44 -17.00
N LEU A 206 1.85 -17.73 -17.26
CA LEU A 206 0.66 -17.84 -16.45
C LEU A 206 0.06 -19.26 -16.50
N ASN A 207 -0.03 -19.89 -17.67
CA ASN A 207 -0.48 -21.29 -17.77
C ASN A 207 0.48 -22.28 -17.11
N ARG A 208 1.80 -22.04 -17.19
CA ARG A 208 2.79 -22.88 -16.50
C ARG A 208 2.63 -22.76 -14.99
N PHE A 209 2.40 -21.56 -14.49
CA PHE A 209 2.08 -21.32 -13.08
C PHE A 209 0.79 -22.03 -12.67
N PHE A 210 -0.33 -21.83 -13.37
CA PHE A 210 -1.59 -22.45 -12.99
C PHE A 210 -1.53 -23.99 -12.97
N LYS A 211 -0.86 -24.60 -13.96
CA LYS A 211 -0.64 -26.06 -13.96
C LYS A 211 0.11 -26.54 -12.73
N LYS A 212 1.02 -25.74 -12.18
CA LYS A 212 1.75 -26.04 -10.94
C LYS A 212 0.91 -25.76 -9.69
N TRP A 213 0.14 -24.67 -9.68
CA TRP A 213 -0.74 -24.29 -8.56
C TRP A 213 -1.85 -25.34 -8.35
N ILE A 214 -2.52 -25.77 -9.42
CA ILE A 214 -3.54 -26.84 -9.36
C ILE A 214 -2.96 -28.16 -8.83
N LYS A 215 -1.67 -28.41 -9.08
CA LYS A 215 -0.94 -29.57 -8.52
C LYS A 215 -0.46 -29.37 -7.08
N GLY A 216 -0.79 -28.26 -6.43
CA GLY A 216 -0.48 -27.99 -5.02
C GLY A 216 0.70 -27.05 -4.76
N SER A 217 1.30 -26.43 -5.79
CA SER A 217 2.28 -25.35 -5.55
C SER A 217 1.59 -24.14 -4.90
N ASN A 218 2.30 -23.30 -4.13
CA ASN A 218 1.74 -22.10 -3.49
C ASN A 218 0.46 -22.37 -2.65
N PRO A 219 0.48 -23.31 -1.68
CA PRO A 219 -0.72 -23.78 -0.98
C PRO A 219 -1.44 -22.70 -0.14
N ARG A 220 -0.74 -21.60 0.17
CA ARG A 220 -1.30 -20.44 0.88
C ARG A 220 -2.10 -19.51 -0.02
N LEU A 221 -1.82 -19.48 -1.32
CA LEU A 221 -2.55 -18.64 -2.27
C LEU A 221 -3.97 -19.18 -2.43
N LYS A 222 -4.95 -18.37 -2.04
CA LYS A 222 -6.39 -18.66 -2.14
C LYS A 222 -7.02 -17.88 -3.27
N ASP A 223 -6.60 -16.63 -3.43
CA ASP A 223 -7.20 -15.69 -4.38
C ASP A 223 -6.09 -15.06 -5.23
N LEU A 224 -6.24 -15.12 -6.55
CA LEU A 224 -5.32 -14.50 -7.51
C LEU A 224 -6.12 -13.78 -8.60
N HIS A 225 -5.91 -12.47 -8.69
CA HIS A 225 -6.49 -11.63 -9.75
C HIS A 225 -5.36 -11.01 -10.56
N ILE A 226 -5.39 -11.20 -11.87
CA ILE A 226 -4.44 -10.61 -12.81
C ILE A 226 -5.21 -9.78 -13.82
N TYR A 227 -4.84 -8.50 -13.93
CA TYR A 227 -5.41 -7.53 -14.84
C TYR A 227 -4.31 -7.01 -15.77
N GLY A 228 -4.57 -7.00 -17.07
CA GLY A 228 -3.62 -6.52 -18.07
C GLY A 228 -3.99 -6.95 -19.48
N TYR A 229 -3.17 -6.57 -20.45
CA TYR A 229 -3.29 -7.01 -21.83
C TYR A 229 -2.43 -8.26 -22.09
N LEU A 230 -2.83 -9.02 -23.10
CA LEU A 230 -2.05 -10.17 -23.56
C LEU A 230 -0.89 -9.69 -24.42
N SER A 231 0.33 -10.12 -24.10
CA SER A 231 1.47 -9.91 -24.99
C SER A 231 1.32 -10.81 -26.23
N GLY A 232 0.84 -10.25 -27.34
CA GLY A 232 0.65 -10.92 -28.63
C GLY A 232 -0.64 -11.75 -28.79
N PHE A 233 -0.85 -12.29 -30.00
CA PHE A 233 -2.01 -13.13 -30.30
C PHE A 233 -1.88 -14.49 -29.60
N PRO A 234 -2.83 -14.85 -28.73
CA PRO A 234 -2.74 -16.08 -27.97
C PRO A 234 -3.08 -17.32 -28.82
N ASP A 235 -2.39 -18.42 -28.58
CA ASP A 235 -2.89 -19.74 -29.00
C ASP A 235 -4.23 -19.99 -28.30
N TRP A 236 -5.28 -20.24 -29.08
CA TRP A 236 -6.65 -20.49 -28.59
C TRP A 236 -6.70 -21.60 -27.54
N LYS A 237 -5.80 -22.58 -27.58
CA LYS A 237 -5.69 -23.63 -26.55
C LYS A 237 -5.28 -23.07 -25.19
N LEU A 238 -4.43 -22.04 -25.16
CA LEU A 238 -4.00 -21.39 -23.92
C LEU A 238 -5.12 -20.54 -23.33
N LEU A 239 -5.91 -19.86 -24.17
CA LEU A 239 -7.09 -19.10 -23.74
C LEU A 239 -8.15 -20.00 -23.09
N LEU A 240 -8.48 -21.12 -23.73
CA LEU A 240 -9.48 -22.05 -23.20
C LEU A 240 -9.06 -22.64 -21.85
N LEU A 241 -7.76 -22.94 -21.67
CA LEU A 241 -7.25 -23.42 -20.39
C LEU A 241 -7.38 -22.35 -19.30
N VAL A 242 -7.05 -21.08 -19.60
CA VAL A 242 -7.21 -19.97 -18.64
C VAL A 242 -8.68 -19.72 -18.30
N ILE A 243 -9.57 -19.75 -19.29
CA ILE A 243 -11.03 -19.62 -19.07
C ILE A 243 -11.54 -20.79 -18.22
N TRP A 244 -11.08 -22.02 -18.49
CA TRP A 244 -11.46 -23.19 -17.72
C TRP A 244 -11.01 -23.10 -16.26
N ILE A 245 -9.79 -22.59 -16.03
CA ILE A 245 -9.25 -22.36 -14.68
C ILE A 245 -10.03 -21.26 -13.98
N SER A 246 -10.28 -20.13 -14.64
CA SER A 246 -11.16 -19.07 -14.11
C SER A 246 -12.55 -19.62 -13.75
N ARG A 247 -13.13 -20.48 -14.61
CA ARG A 247 -14.39 -21.17 -14.34
C ARG A 247 -14.33 -22.09 -13.12
N ILE A 248 -13.25 -22.85 -12.95
CA ILE A 248 -13.03 -23.68 -11.75
C ILE A 248 -12.97 -22.78 -10.52
N TYR A 249 -12.19 -21.70 -10.54
CA TYR A 249 -12.11 -20.77 -9.42
C TYR A 249 -13.46 -20.09 -9.11
N THR A 250 -14.30 -19.84 -10.12
CA THR A 250 -15.68 -19.34 -9.90
C THR A 250 -16.69 -20.43 -9.52
N ALA A 251 -16.33 -21.71 -9.65
CA ALA A 251 -17.21 -22.85 -9.38
C ALA A 251 -16.88 -23.57 -8.05
N VAL A 252 -15.84 -23.14 -7.33
CA VAL A 252 -15.60 -23.57 -5.94
C VAL A 252 -16.27 -22.58 -4.99
N ASP A 253 -17.60 -22.52 -5.05
CA ASP A 253 -18.41 -22.26 -3.87
C ASP A 253 -19.69 -23.11 -3.99
N PRO A 254 -19.67 -24.30 -3.37
CA PRO A 254 -20.79 -24.65 -2.52
C PRO A 254 -20.29 -25.28 -1.22
N ASN A 255 -20.28 -24.49 -0.14
CA ASN A 255 -20.90 -24.80 1.16
C ASN A 255 -20.46 -23.82 2.25
#